data_AF-B8AR49-F1
#
_entry.id   AF-B8AR49-F1
#
_cell.length_a   1.000
_cell.length_b   1.000
_cell.length_c   1.000
_cell.angle_alpha   90.00
_cell.angle_beta   90.00
_cell.angle_gamma   90.00
#
_symmetry.space_group_name_H-M   'P 1'
#
loop_
_entity.id
_entity.type
_entity.pdbx_description
1 polymer ?
#
loop_
_entity_poly.entity_id
_entity_poly.type
_entity_poly.pdbx_seq_one_letter_code
_entity_poly.pdbx_strand_id
1 'polypeptide(L)'
;MPLAAEPDEVVVEVEEEEERGLRRVYACDPIYPTDLPDRRFAYGLAVGVAGEVLPETLERMIRLCRAVLVDAQALIRAFDGEAKGGGAVRHVALEATPYARLLPRVAFLKASSEEAPYVGVETARRRCCVIVTEGRDGCRLYWDGGEARVAPFPAVQVDPTGAGDSFLAGFASGLLWGLSATDAALLGNFFGAAAVSQVGVPTFDPKMLQAVKQILEKAVKRPCTHINGNTFTFQRSSIHDELHKSLQEAAMLVCEQKQANSPATDNGDVCSINELTSLPS
;
A
#
# COMPACT_ATOMS: atom_id res chain seq x y z
N MET A 1 32.33 -37.75 -48.55
CA MET A 1 30.96 -37.21 -48.58
C MET A 1 30.49 -37.00 -47.16
N PRO A 2 30.37 -35.75 -46.66
CA PRO A 2 29.63 -35.46 -45.46
C PRO A 2 28.17 -35.13 -45.82
N LEU A 3 27.22 -35.78 -45.16
CA LEU A 3 25.82 -35.34 -45.14
C LEU A 3 25.72 -34.09 -44.26
N ALA A 4 25.10 -33.04 -44.78
CA ALA A 4 24.74 -31.85 -44.02
C ALA A 4 23.57 -32.18 -43.07
N ALA A 5 23.70 -31.83 -41.80
CA ALA A 5 22.59 -31.79 -40.85
C ALA A 5 21.98 -30.39 -40.89
N GLU A 6 20.66 -30.31 -41.10
CA GLU A 6 19.88 -29.08 -41.03
C GLU A 6 19.82 -28.56 -39.57
N PRO A 7 19.67 -27.25 -39.35
CA PRO A 7 19.65 -26.67 -38.01
C PRO A 7 18.31 -26.95 -37.30
N ASP A 8 18.40 -27.30 -36.02
CA ASP A 8 17.30 -27.55 -35.12
C ASP A 8 16.32 -26.36 -35.03
N GLU A 9 15.03 -26.62 -35.30
CA GLU A 9 13.93 -25.73 -34.95
C GLU A 9 13.87 -25.59 -33.42
N VAL A 10 14.17 -24.39 -32.92
CA VAL A 10 13.92 -24.04 -31.52
C VAL A 10 12.44 -23.71 -31.39
N VAL A 11 11.65 -24.71 -30.99
CA VAL A 11 10.28 -24.51 -30.52
C VAL A 11 10.36 -23.82 -29.17
N VAL A 12 9.92 -22.56 -29.10
CA VAL A 12 9.72 -21.86 -27.82
C VAL A 12 8.35 -22.27 -27.30
N GLU A 13 8.33 -23.25 -26.41
CA GLU A 13 7.17 -23.48 -25.54
C GLU A 13 7.10 -22.33 -24.54
N VAL A 14 5.99 -21.58 -24.60
CA VAL A 14 5.67 -20.53 -23.62
C VAL A 14 5.12 -21.25 -22.39
N GLU A 15 5.98 -21.49 -21.39
CA GLU A 15 5.53 -21.92 -20.07
C GLU A 15 4.78 -20.77 -19.38
N GLU A 16 3.55 -21.07 -18.95
CA GLU A 16 2.62 -20.18 -18.27
C GLU A 16 3.19 -19.69 -16.92
N GLU A 17 3.02 -18.39 -16.67
CA GLU A 17 3.24 -17.62 -15.43
C GLU A 17 3.94 -18.34 -14.25
N GLU A 18 5.27 -18.33 -14.24
CA GLU A 18 6.03 -18.55 -13.00
C GLU A 18 5.73 -17.41 -12.00
N GLU A 19 5.17 -17.81 -10.86
CA GLU A 19 5.02 -17.01 -9.65
C GLU A 19 6.32 -16.23 -9.38
N ARG A 20 6.30 -14.89 -9.48
CA ARG A 20 7.49 -14.03 -9.29
C ARG A 20 8.05 -14.22 -7.87
N GLY A 21 8.93 -15.19 -7.69
CA GLY A 21 9.55 -15.49 -6.40
C GLY A 21 10.59 -14.44 -6.02
N LEU A 22 10.36 -13.70 -4.93
CA LEU A 22 11.34 -12.78 -4.38
C LEU A 22 12.45 -13.57 -3.67
N ARG A 23 13.71 -13.31 -4.05
CA ARG A 23 14.90 -13.92 -3.42
C ARG A 23 15.83 -12.85 -2.89
N ARG A 24 16.40 -13.09 -1.71
CA ARG A 24 17.42 -12.22 -1.13
C ARG A 24 18.78 -12.49 -1.77
N VAL A 25 19.30 -11.51 -2.50
CA VAL A 25 20.69 -11.52 -2.99
C VAL A 25 21.63 -10.93 -1.95
N TYR A 26 21.28 -9.75 -1.44
CA TYR A 26 22.00 -9.03 -0.39
C TYR A 26 21.02 -8.44 0.62
N ALA A 27 21.50 -8.17 1.85
CA ALA A 27 20.76 -7.43 2.86
C ALA A 27 21.72 -6.51 3.61
N CYS A 28 21.27 -5.28 3.87
CA CYS A 28 21.92 -4.38 4.82
C CYS A 28 21.68 -4.85 6.25
N ASP A 29 22.41 -4.28 7.19
CA ASP A 29 22.09 -4.45 8.60
C ASP A 29 20.68 -3.89 8.91
N PRO A 30 19.95 -4.48 9.88
CA PRO A 30 18.67 -3.95 10.32
C PRO A 30 18.79 -2.51 10.84
N ILE A 31 17.67 -1.81 10.89
CA ILE A 31 17.58 -0.52 11.58
C ILE A 31 17.58 -0.82 13.07
N TYR A 32 18.60 -0.34 13.79
CA TYR A 32 18.72 -0.52 15.22
C TYR A 32 17.98 0.58 15.99
N PRO A 33 17.59 0.35 17.25
CA PRO A 33 16.95 1.38 18.08
C PRO A 33 17.80 2.66 18.25
N THR A 34 19.13 2.53 18.15
CA THR A 34 20.09 3.64 18.23
C THR A 34 20.13 4.52 16.98
N ASP A 35 19.62 4.01 15.85
CA ASP A 35 19.54 4.78 14.60
C ASP A 35 18.35 5.76 14.61
N LEU A 36 17.40 5.54 15.51
CA LEU A 36 16.22 6.39 15.66
C LEU A 36 16.55 7.66 16.46
N PRO A 37 16.13 8.84 15.98
CA PRO A 37 16.43 10.11 16.65
C PRO A 37 15.74 10.22 18.00
N ASP A 38 16.40 10.86 18.97
CA ASP A 38 15.88 11.03 20.33
C ASP A 38 14.93 12.23 20.44
N ARG A 39 13.84 12.21 19.67
CA ARG A 39 12.75 13.20 19.72
C ARG A 39 11.40 12.54 19.51
N ARG A 40 10.33 13.20 19.98
CA ARG A 40 8.95 12.72 19.80
C ARG A 40 8.41 13.06 18.40
N PHE A 41 7.60 12.17 17.85
CA PHE A 41 6.90 12.37 16.58
C PHE A 41 5.39 12.12 16.74
N ALA A 42 4.60 12.76 15.88
CA ALA A 42 3.17 12.50 15.82
C ALA A 42 2.89 11.07 15.32
N TYR A 43 3.53 10.71 14.20
CA TYR A 43 3.37 9.43 13.54
C TYR A 43 4.73 8.81 13.25
N GLY A 44 4.81 7.49 13.38
CA GLY A 44 5.91 6.67 12.87
C GLY A 44 5.38 5.71 11.82
N LEU A 45 6.12 5.54 10.74
CA LEU A 45 5.82 4.55 9.70
C LEU A 45 6.91 3.49 9.76
N ALA A 46 6.56 2.28 10.20
CA ALA A 46 7.43 1.11 10.17
C ALA A 46 7.16 0.35 8.87
N VAL A 47 7.89 0.72 7.82
CA VAL A 47 7.77 0.16 6.47
C VAL A 47 9.08 -0.54 6.15
N GLY A 48 8.99 -1.77 5.66
CA GLY A 48 10.16 -2.57 5.35
C GLY A 48 9.87 -3.70 4.38
N VAL A 49 10.94 -4.26 3.80
CA VAL A 49 10.86 -5.34 2.81
C VAL A 49 10.83 -6.70 3.51
N ALA A 50 11.79 -6.98 4.39
CA ALA A 50 11.84 -8.17 5.24
C ALA A 50 12.98 -8.06 6.28
N GLY A 51 12.64 -8.12 7.57
CA GLY A 51 13.62 -8.24 8.65
C GLY A 51 14.43 -6.98 8.99
N GLU A 52 14.19 -5.84 8.32
CA GLU A 52 14.89 -4.58 8.61
C GLU A 52 14.42 -3.92 9.91
N VAL A 53 13.14 -4.10 10.26
CA VAL A 53 12.53 -3.47 11.44
C VAL A 53 12.49 -4.50 12.56
N LEU A 54 13.50 -4.47 13.44
CA LEU A 54 13.57 -5.37 14.59
C LEU A 54 12.42 -5.14 15.60
N PRO A 55 12.04 -6.14 16.42
CA PRO A 55 11.03 -5.95 17.47
C PRO A 55 11.39 -4.82 18.44
N GLU A 56 12.67 -4.69 18.80
CA GLU A 56 13.19 -3.64 19.68
C GLU A 56 13.12 -2.26 19.01
N THR A 57 13.34 -2.22 17.69
CA THR A 57 13.25 -1.00 16.88
C THR A 57 11.80 -0.54 16.79
N LEU A 58 10.87 -1.45 16.49
CA LEU A 58 9.43 -1.15 16.50
C LEU A 58 8.98 -0.70 17.89
N GLU A 59 9.44 -1.35 18.96
CA GLU A 59 9.13 -0.92 20.32
C GLU A 59 9.64 0.51 20.60
N ARG A 60 10.86 0.83 20.15
CA ARG A 60 11.41 2.20 20.26
C ARG A 60 10.57 3.19 19.48
N MET A 61 10.12 2.87 18.26
CA MET A 61 9.20 3.71 17.49
C MET A 61 7.89 3.95 18.24
N ILE A 62 7.30 2.91 18.83
CA ILE A 62 6.07 3.02 19.64
C ILE A 62 6.28 3.94 20.85
N ARG A 63 7.49 4.02 21.42
CA ARG A 63 7.81 4.96 22.51
C ARG A 63 8.01 6.40 22.01
N LEU A 64 8.55 6.58 20.80
CA LEU A 64 8.87 7.88 20.23
C LEU A 64 7.67 8.54 19.53
N CYS A 65 6.77 7.74 18.99
CA CYS A 65 5.64 8.18 18.20
C CYS A 65 4.35 8.05 18.99
N ARG A 66 3.44 9.00 18.83
CA ARG A 66 2.10 8.85 19.41
C ARG A 66 1.32 7.70 18.76
N ALA A 67 1.45 7.56 17.44
CA ALA A 67 0.84 6.48 16.68
C ALA A 67 1.88 5.88 15.73
N VAL A 68 1.91 4.55 15.65
CA VAL A 68 2.76 3.83 14.70
C VAL A 68 1.87 3.10 13.71
N LEU A 69 2.13 3.34 12.43
CA LEU A 69 1.57 2.64 11.30
C LEU A 69 2.62 1.64 10.83
N VAL A 70 2.21 0.41 10.61
CA VAL A 70 3.12 -0.67 10.23
C VAL A 70 2.65 -1.26 8.92
N ASP A 71 3.58 -1.48 7.99
CA ASP A 71 3.35 -2.40 6.89
C ASP A 71 3.63 -3.83 7.40
N ALA A 72 2.63 -4.71 7.31
CA ALA A 72 2.72 -6.09 7.76
C ALA A 72 3.90 -6.81 7.12
N GLN A 73 4.24 -6.45 5.87
CA GLN A 73 5.39 -6.95 5.14
C GLN A 73 6.67 -6.95 5.97
N ALA A 74 6.91 -5.91 6.77
CA ALA A 74 8.08 -5.77 7.64
C ALA A 74 8.11 -6.80 8.79
N LEU A 75 6.95 -7.31 9.19
CA LEU A 75 6.77 -8.20 10.34
C LEU A 75 6.65 -9.68 9.95
N ILE A 76 6.04 -9.95 8.80
CA ILE A 76 5.63 -11.31 8.41
C ILE A 76 6.52 -11.94 7.35
N ARG A 77 7.48 -11.21 6.77
CA ARG A 77 8.44 -11.79 5.82
C ARG A 77 9.69 -12.27 6.51
N ALA A 78 10.07 -13.50 6.21
CA ALA A 78 11.31 -14.12 6.62
C ALA A 78 12.06 -14.67 5.40
N PHE A 79 13.36 -14.89 5.55
CA PHE A 79 14.19 -15.51 4.52
C PHE A 79 14.49 -16.96 4.89
N ASP A 80 14.47 -17.85 3.91
CA ASP A 80 14.91 -19.23 4.09
C ASP A 80 16.44 -19.31 4.22
N GLY A 81 16.93 -19.90 5.31
CA GLY A 81 18.36 -20.15 5.57
C GLY A 81 19.07 -19.10 6.44
N GLU A 82 19.97 -19.57 7.33
CA GLU A 82 20.73 -18.73 8.28
C GLU A 82 21.94 -17.99 7.66
N ALA A 83 22.29 -18.27 6.41
CA ALA A 83 23.50 -17.73 5.80
C ALA A 83 23.26 -16.33 5.19
N LYS A 84 24.23 -15.43 5.37
CA LYS A 84 24.35 -14.16 4.63
C LYS A 84 24.54 -14.46 3.13
N GLY A 85 23.43 -14.62 2.42
CA GLY A 85 23.40 -14.84 0.97
C GLY A 85 22.49 -16.00 0.58
N GLY A 86 21.42 -15.69 -0.16
CA GLY A 86 20.43 -16.66 -0.60
C GLY A 86 19.30 -16.86 0.42
N GLY A 87 18.10 -17.09 -0.10
CA GLY A 87 16.89 -17.33 0.67
C GLY A 87 15.68 -16.79 -0.07
N ALA A 88 14.71 -17.66 -0.37
CA ALA A 88 13.41 -17.23 -0.83
C ALA A 88 12.73 -16.43 0.29
N VAL A 89 11.99 -15.39 -0.08
CA VAL A 89 11.09 -14.70 0.84
C VAL A 89 9.91 -15.62 1.10
N ARG A 90 9.64 -15.90 2.36
CA ARG A 90 8.43 -16.59 2.79
C ARG A 90 7.64 -15.75 3.78
N HIS A 91 6.33 -15.99 3.80
CA HIS A 91 5.46 -15.39 4.79
C HIS A 91 5.36 -16.31 6.02
N VAL A 92 5.38 -15.71 7.21
CA VAL A 92 5.18 -16.37 8.50
C VAL A 92 3.96 -15.79 9.18
N ALA A 93 3.24 -16.62 9.94
CA ALA A 93 2.08 -16.16 10.69
C ALA A 93 2.51 -15.10 11.72
N LEU A 94 1.86 -13.93 11.72
CA LEU A 94 2.18 -12.80 12.59
C LEU A 94 2.15 -13.18 14.08
N GLU A 95 1.19 -14.00 14.50
CA GLU A 95 1.09 -14.51 15.89
C GLU A 95 2.30 -15.38 16.31
N ALA A 96 3.01 -15.99 15.36
CA ALA A 96 4.21 -16.76 15.63
C ALA A 96 5.48 -15.89 15.71
N THR A 97 5.36 -14.58 15.45
CA THR A 97 6.49 -13.65 15.48
C THR A 97 6.61 -12.94 16.84
N PRO A 98 7.81 -12.45 17.20
CA PRO A 98 7.97 -11.60 18.38
C PRO A 98 7.15 -10.29 18.34
N TYR A 99 6.68 -9.87 17.16
CA TYR A 99 5.91 -8.63 16.99
C TYR A 99 4.47 -8.75 17.48
N ALA A 100 3.92 -9.96 17.62
CA ALA A 100 2.55 -10.19 18.07
C ALA A 100 2.22 -9.48 19.41
N ARG A 101 3.21 -9.42 20.32
CA ARG A 101 3.10 -8.76 21.62
C ARG A 101 3.05 -7.23 21.54
N LEU A 102 3.50 -6.65 20.42
CA LEU A 102 3.54 -5.21 20.19
C LEU A 102 2.28 -4.68 19.51
N LEU A 103 1.48 -5.55 18.88
CA LEU A 103 0.26 -5.16 18.15
C LEU A 103 -0.71 -4.31 18.96
N PRO A 104 -0.97 -4.55 20.26
CA PRO A 104 -1.85 -3.68 21.05
C PRO A 104 -1.42 -2.21 21.13
N ARG A 105 -0.17 -1.91 20.76
CA ARG A 105 0.40 -0.55 20.76
C ARG A 105 0.66 -0.01 19.35
N VAL A 106 0.33 -0.79 18.31
CA VAL A 106 0.34 -0.37 16.91
C VAL A 106 -1.04 0.25 16.60
N ALA A 107 -1.05 1.41 15.96
CA ALA A 107 -2.30 2.09 15.62
C ALA A 107 -2.96 1.45 14.40
N PHE A 108 -2.19 1.23 13.34
CA PHE A 108 -2.64 0.62 12.10
C PHE A 108 -1.63 -0.38 11.57
N LEU A 109 -2.13 -1.54 11.12
CA LEU A 109 -1.37 -2.56 10.43
C LEU A 109 -1.93 -2.69 9.01
N LYS A 110 -1.19 -2.25 8.01
CA LYS A 110 -1.57 -2.39 6.60
C LYS A 110 -1.00 -3.70 6.05
N ALA A 111 -1.81 -4.40 5.26
CA ALA A 111 -1.45 -5.64 4.59
C ALA A 111 -2.10 -5.66 3.20
N SER A 112 -1.57 -6.46 2.28
CA SER A 112 -2.26 -6.81 1.04
C SER A 112 -3.23 -7.99 1.22
N SER A 113 -4.03 -8.29 0.20
CA SER A 113 -4.86 -9.50 0.13
C SER A 113 -4.05 -10.78 0.30
N GLU A 114 -2.84 -10.83 -0.26
CA GLU A 114 -1.94 -11.98 -0.16
C GLU A 114 -1.33 -12.14 1.25
N GLU A 115 -1.17 -11.03 1.96
CA GLU A 115 -0.61 -10.97 3.32
C GLU A 115 -1.66 -11.21 4.41
N ALA A 116 -2.93 -10.92 4.12
CA ALA A 116 -4.04 -11.01 5.07
C ALA A 116 -4.15 -12.37 5.80
N PRO A 117 -3.98 -13.54 5.14
CA PRO A 117 -3.98 -14.84 5.82
C PRO A 117 -2.89 -14.97 6.89
N TYR A 118 -1.70 -14.41 6.64
CA TYR A 118 -0.55 -14.47 7.56
C TYR A 118 -0.66 -13.46 8.69
N VAL A 119 -1.30 -12.31 8.44
CA VAL A 119 -1.66 -11.34 9.49
C VAL A 119 -2.68 -11.93 10.46
N GLY A 120 -3.60 -12.78 9.98
CA GLY A 120 -4.70 -13.28 10.78
C GLY A 120 -5.65 -12.15 11.18
N VAL A 121 -6.26 -11.50 10.17
CA VAL A 121 -7.07 -10.27 10.30
C VAL A 121 -8.04 -10.31 11.48
N GLU A 122 -8.78 -11.40 11.66
CA GLU A 122 -9.77 -11.53 12.75
C GLU A 122 -9.17 -11.51 14.15
N THR A 123 -7.94 -12.00 14.31
CA THR A 123 -7.22 -11.92 15.59
C THR A 123 -6.55 -10.57 15.75
N ALA A 124 -5.92 -10.05 14.69
CA ALA A 124 -5.21 -8.78 14.70
C ALA A 124 -6.14 -7.58 14.91
N ARG A 125 -7.36 -7.57 14.35
CA ARG A 125 -8.36 -6.50 14.50
C ARG A 125 -8.79 -6.24 15.94
N ARG A 126 -8.66 -7.25 16.81
CA ARG A 126 -8.94 -7.12 18.26
C ARG A 126 -7.81 -6.41 19.03
N ARG A 127 -6.65 -6.22 18.41
CA ARG A 127 -5.45 -5.62 19.03
C ARG A 127 -5.08 -4.28 18.39
N CYS A 128 -5.29 -4.12 17.09
CA CYS A 128 -5.04 -2.87 16.35
C CYS A 128 -5.99 -2.78 15.15
N CYS A 129 -6.09 -1.61 14.51
CA CYS A 129 -6.83 -1.51 13.25
C CYS A 129 -6.01 -2.15 12.12
N VAL A 130 -6.62 -3.07 11.38
CA VAL A 130 -6.00 -3.72 10.22
C VAL A 130 -6.56 -3.10 8.95
N ILE A 131 -5.71 -2.80 7.97
CA ILE A 131 -6.10 -2.31 6.66
C ILE A 131 -5.66 -3.32 5.63
N VAL A 132 -6.59 -3.89 4.87
CA VAL A 132 -6.29 -4.83 3.79
C VAL A 132 -6.54 -4.12 2.47
N THR A 133 -5.49 -3.95 1.66
CA THR A 133 -5.61 -3.46 0.29
C THR A 133 -6.02 -4.60 -0.64
N GLU A 134 -7.08 -4.39 -1.42
CA GLU A 134 -7.75 -5.39 -2.28
C GLU A 134 -7.54 -5.06 -3.77
N GLY A 135 -6.43 -4.42 -4.11
CA GLY A 135 -6.10 -4.02 -5.49
C GLY A 135 -7.19 -3.15 -6.13
N ARG A 136 -7.76 -3.61 -7.26
CA ARG A 136 -8.83 -2.91 -7.99
C ARG A 136 -10.14 -2.75 -7.21
N ASP A 137 -10.30 -3.46 -6.10
CA ASP A 137 -11.50 -3.42 -5.26
C ASP A 137 -11.39 -2.40 -4.12
N GLY A 138 -10.24 -1.71 -4.02
CA GLY A 138 -9.97 -0.65 -3.04
C GLY A 138 -9.30 -1.21 -1.80
N CYS A 139 -9.88 -0.95 -0.63
CA CYS A 139 -9.39 -1.53 0.62
C CYS A 139 -10.50 -1.71 1.66
N ARG A 140 -10.19 -2.47 2.71
CA ARG A 140 -11.05 -2.63 3.88
C ARG A 140 -10.28 -2.37 5.17
N LEU A 141 -10.90 -1.61 6.07
CA LEU A 141 -10.45 -1.45 7.45
C LEU A 141 -11.21 -2.41 8.34
N TYR A 142 -10.51 -3.03 9.28
CA TYR A 142 -11.05 -3.91 10.32
C TYR A 142 -10.58 -3.40 11.67
N TRP A 143 -11.51 -3.22 12.61
CA TRP A 143 -11.21 -2.89 13.99
C TRP A 143 -12.07 -3.73 14.93
N ASP A 144 -11.87 -3.57 16.23
CA ASP A 144 -12.66 -4.31 17.21
C ASP A 144 -14.13 -3.88 17.12
N GLY A 145 -15.01 -4.85 16.84
CA GLY A 145 -16.44 -4.60 16.68
C GLY A 145 -16.88 -3.94 15.36
N GLY A 146 -16.02 -3.74 14.36
CA GLY A 146 -16.46 -3.18 13.08
C GLY A 146 -15.49 -3.32 11.90
N GLU A 147 -16.01 -2.98 10.72
CA GLU A 147 -15.24 -2.88 9.47
C GLU A 147 -15.81 -1.79 8.55
N ALA A 148 -15.00 -1.32 7.60
CA ALA A 148 -15.42 -0.38 6.56
C ALA A 148 -14.71 -0.68 5.24
N ARG A 149 -15.49 -0.81 4.16
CA ARG A 149 -14.97 -0.89 2.79
C ARG A 149 -14.79 0.51 2.21
N VAL A 150 -13.71 0.72 1.47
CA VAL A 150 -13.33 2.00 0.87
C VAL A 150 -13.11 1.81 -0.63
N ALA A 151 -13.74 2.68 -1.42
CA ALA A 151 -13.79 2.55 -2.87
C ALA A 151 -12.39 2.69 -3.52
N PRO A 152 -12.14 1.99 -4.64
CA PRO A 152 -10.93 2.14 -5.44
C PRO A 152 -10.96 3.43 -6.27
N PHE A 153 -9.82 3.76 -6.87
CA PHE A 153 -9.70 4.77 -7.93
C PHE A 153 -9.32 4.10 -9.26
N PRO A 154 -9.73 4.66 -10.42
CA PRO A 154 -9.33 4.14 -11.72
C PRO A 154 -7.82 4.15 -11.87
N ALA A 155 -7.25 3.02 -12.29
CA ALA A 155 -5.84 2.89 -12.60
C ALA A 155 -5.61 1.84 -13.68
N VAL A 156 -4.63 2.08 -14.55
CA VAL A 156 -4.06 1.05 -15.42
C VAL A 156 -2.85 0.49 -14.71
N GLN A 157 -2.87 -0.81 -14.39
CA GLN A 157 -1.76 -1.46 -13.70
C GLN A 157 -0.61 -1.71 -14.69
N VAL A 158 0.49 -1.02 -14.47
CA VAL A 158 1.76 -1.17 -15.21
C VAL A 158 2.77 -1.93 -14.35
N ASP A 159 2.95 -1.52 -13.09
CA ASP A 159 3.83 -2.17 -12.13
C ASP A 159 3.26 -1.97 -10.71
N PRO A 160 2.98 -3.05 -9.94
CA PRO A 160 2.45 -2.92 -8.58
C PRO A 160 3.46 -2.43 -7.54
N THR A 161 4.75 -2.32 -7.91
CA THR A 161 5.83 -1.97 -6.99
C THR A 161 5.59 -0.61 -6.31
N GLY A 162 5.68 -0.59 -4.97
CA GLY A 162 5.52 0.64 -4.17
C GLY A 162 4.08 1.16 -4.05
N ALA A 163 3.07 0.46 -4.59
CA ALA A 163 1.67 0.85 -4.42
C ALA A 163 1.21 0.74 -2.96
N GLY A 164 1.67 -0.29 -2.25
CA GLY A 164 1.40 -0.47 -0.81
C GLY A 164 2.01 0.65 0.05
N ASP A 165 3.24 1.05 -0.24
CA ASP A 165 3.93 2.14 0.44
C ASP A 165 3.27 3.49 0.15
N SER A 166 2.91 3.71 -1.12
CA SER A 166 2.18 4.91 -1.57
C SER A 166 0.81 5.01 -0.91
N PHE A 167 0.10 3.89 -0.79
CA PHE A 167 -1.14 3.81 -0.01
C PHE A 167 -0.90 4.23 1.44
N LEU A 168 0.12 3.65 2.10
CA LEU A 168 0.37 3.91 3.51
C LEU A 168 0.80 5.36 3.77
N ALA A 169 1.58 5.95 2.86
CA ALA A 169 1.94 7.37 2.89
C ALA A 169 0.73 8.30 2.69
N GLY A 170 -0.14 7.97 1.73
CA GLY A 170 -1.41 8.69 1.52
C GLY A 170 -2.33 8.61 2.76
N PHE A 171 -2.46 7.42 3.33
CA PHE A 171 -3.21 7.18 4.56
C PHE A 171 -2.65 7.98 5.75
N ALA A 172 -1.34 7.91 6.00
CA ALA A 172 -0.69 8.69 7.05
C ALA A 172 -0.89 10.21 6.86
N SER A 173 -0.83 10.67 5.61
CA SER A 173 -1.10 12.07 5.26
C SER A 173 -2.55 12.45 5.57
N GLY A 174 -3.53 11.60 5.24
CA GLY A 174 -4.93 11.84 5.57
C GLY A 174 -5.18 11.97 7.08
N LEU A 175 -4.56 11.10 7.89
CA LEU A 175 -4.61 11.19 9.35
C LEU A 175 -3.97 12.48 9.89
N LEU A 176 -2.86 12.93 9.29
CA LEU A 176 -2.21 14.21 9.63
C LEU A 176 -3.11 15.41 9.32
N TRP A 177 -3.92 15.32 8.26
CA TRP A 177 -4.94 16.30 7.93
C TRP A 177 -6.18 16.22 8.83
N GLY A 178 -6.27 15.25 9.73
CA GLY A 178 -7.39 15.09 10.65
C GLY A 178 -8.61 14.39 10.04
N LEU A 179 -8.41 13.67 8.94
CA LEU A 179 -9.45 12.81 8.36
C LEU A 179 -9.78 11.62 9.29
N SER A 180 -10.99 11.08 9.15
CA SER A 180 -11.30 9.77 9.74
C SER A 180 -10.39 8.68 9.13
N ALA A 181 -10.23 7.54 9.78
CA ALA A 181 -9.45 6.43 9.22
C ALA A 181 -10.03 5.95 7.88
N THR A 182 -11.35 5.91 7.73
CA THR A 182 -11.96 5.54 6.44
C THR A 182 -11.67 6.58 5.35
N ASP A 183 -11.73 7.87 5.66
CA ASP A 183 -11.43 8.93 4.68
C ASP A 183 -9.93 9.01 4.36
N ALA A 184 -9.07 8.74 5.35
CA ALA A 184 -7.62 8.62 5.14
C ALA A 184 -7.29 7.43 4.24
N ALA A 185 -8.00 6.30 4.39
CA ALA A 185 -7.83 5.14 3.53
C ALA A 185 -8.29 5.38 2.10
N LEU A 186 -9.24 6.28 1.90
CA LEU A 186 -9.63 6.75 0.58
C LEU A 186 -8.46 7.52 -0.08
N LEU A 187 -7.79 8.41 0.66
CA LEU A 187 -6.58 9.07 0.18
C LEU A 187 -5.44 8.05 -0.07
N GLY A 188 -5.33 7.01 0.75
CA GLY A 188 -4.43 5.88 0.51
C GLY A 188 -4.73 5.18 -0.82
N ASN A 189 -5.99 4.83 -1.08
CA ASN A 189 -6.40 4.19 -2.35
C ASN A 189 -6.04 5.08 -3.55
N PHE A 190 -6.22 6.40 -3.44
CA PHE A 190 -5.84 7.35 -4.50
C PHE A 190 -4.35 7.28 -4.84
N PHE A 191 -3.47 7.34 -3.84
CA PHE A 191 -2.03 7.29 -4.07
C PHE A 191 -1.54 5.89 -4.48
N GLY A 192 -2.16 4.82 -3.97
CA GLY A 192 -1.90 3.45 -4.41
C GLY A 192 -2.26 3.26 -5.89
N ALA A 193 -3.43 3.75 -6.31
CA ALA A 193 -3.87 3.73 -7.70
C ALA A 193 -2.95 4.55 -8.63
N ALA A 194 -2.54 5.74 -8.21
CA ALA A 194 -1.60 6.56 -8.97
C ALA A 194 -0.21 5.91 -9.11
N ALA A 195 0.20 5.13 -8.11
CA ALA A 195 1.48 4.42 -8.08
C ALA A 195 1.51 3.21 -9.03
N VAL A 196 0.43 2.43 -9.14
CA VAL A 196 0.44 1.25 -10.03
C VAL A 196 0.56 1.59 -11.52
N SER A 197 0.28 2.84 -11.91
CA SER A 197 0.31 3.32 -13.30
C SER A 197 1.66 3.90 -13.73
N GLN A 198 2.77 3.44 -13.15
CA GLN A 198 4.14 3.78 -13.55
C GLN A 198 5.07 2.62 -13.23
N VAL A 199 6.22 2.55 -13.90
CA VAL A 199 7.25 1.51 -13.66
C VAL A 199 8.15 1.91 -12.49
N GLY A 200 8.42 0.98 -11.58
CA GLY A 200 9.40 1.16 -10.51
C GLY A 200 8.91 2.03 -9.35
N VAL A 201 9.86 2.66 -8.63
CA VAL A 201 9.56 3.47 -7.44
C VAL A 201 8.64 4.64 -7.80
N PRO A 202 7.47 4.78 -7.16
CA PRO A 202 6.51 5.79 -7.53
C PRO A 202 7.03 7.23 -7.44
N THR A 203 6.82 8.01 -8.49
CA THR A 203 6.98 9.47 -8.48
C THR A 203 5.62 10.13 -8.70
N PHE A 204 5.38 11.25 -8.02
CA PHE A 204 4.10 11.98 -8.12
C PHE A 204 4.34 13.38 -8.68
N ASP A 205 3.53 13.76 -9.68
CA ASP A 205 3.59 15.11 -10.27
C ASP A 205 3.28 16.16 -9.18
N PRO A 206 4.13 17.19 -9.00
CA PRO A 206 3.86 18.29 -8.08
C PRO A 206 2.48 18.94 -8.25
N LYS A 207 1.94 18.99 -9.47
CA LYS A 207 0.59 19.51 -9.75
C LYS A 207 -0.50 18.62 -9.14
N MET A 208 -0.35 17.30 -9.22
CA MET A 208 -1.26 16.35 -8.55
C MET A 208 -1.20 16.56 -7.04
N LEU A 209 -0.01 16.63 -6.46
CA LEU A 209 0.17 16.87 -5.03
C LEU A 209 -0.47 18.19 -4.59
N GLN A 210 -0.32 19.25 -5.39
CA GLN A 210 -0.92 20.54 -5.13
C GLN A 210 -2.45 20.52 -5.25
N ALA A 211 -3.01 19.80 -6.22
CA ALA A 211 -4.45 19.62 -6.37
C ALA A 211 -5.05 18.87 -5.17
N VAL A 212 -4.43 17.75 -4.76
CA VAL A 212 -4.82 16.99 -3.56
C VAL A 212 -4.77 17.87 -2.32
N LYS A 213 -3.70 18.66 -2.15
CA LYS A 213 -3.59 19.60 -1.03
C LYS A 213 -4.76 20.59 -1.00
N GLN A 214 -5.14 21.17 -2.14
CA GLN A 214 -6.28 22.09 -2.23
C GLN A 214 -7.61 21.41 -1.90
N ILE A 215 -7.79 20.16 -2.31
CA ILE A 215 -8.97 19.35 -1.95
C ILE A 215 -9.04 19.19 -0.42
N LEU A 216 -7.92 18.80 0.21
CA LEU A 216 -7.85 18.62 1.66
C LEU A 216 -8.07 19.91 2.44
N GLU A 217 -7.53 21.04 1.98
CA GLU A 217 -7.74 22.37 2.57
C GLU A 217 -9.21 22.80 2.54
N LYS A 218 -9.95 22.44 1.49
CA LYS A 218 -11.39 22.71 1.38
C LYS A 218 -12.21 21.78 2.27
N ALA A 219 -11.86 20.50 2.29
CA ALA A 219 -12.57 19.47 3.03
C ALA A 219 -12.41 19.64 4.56
N VAL A 220 -11.23 20.10 5.01
CA VAL A 220 -10.90 20.23 6.43
C VAL A 220 -10.73 21.70 6.82
N LYS A 221 -11.80 22.32 7.35
CA LYS A 221 -11.85 23.75 7.72
C LYS A 221 -10.86 24.18 8.82
N ARG A 222 -10.32 23.24 9.58
CA ARG A 222 -9.18 23.43 10.49
C ARG A 222 -8.34 22.16 10.42
N PRO A 223 -7.12 22.17 9.84
CA PRO A 223 -6.21 21.06 10.09
C PRO A 223 -6.10 20.95 11.60
N CYS A 224 -6.40 19.78 12.15
CA CYS A 224 -6.39 19.61 13.59
C CYS A 224 -4.91 19.70 14.05
N THR A 225 -4.47 20.90 14.40
CA THR A 225 -3.14 21.16 14.97
C THR A 225 -3.01 20.59 16.38
N HIS A 226 -4.12 20.15 16.96
CA HIS A 226 -4.22 19.51 18.25
C HIS A 226 -4.42 18.01 18.10
N ILE A 227 -3.30 17.32 18.27
CA ILE A 227 -3.18 15.88 18.39
C ILE A 227 -3.79 15.48 19.77
N ASN A 228 -5.12 15.43 19.91
CA ASN A 228 -5.78 15.04 21.16
C ASN A 228 -6.13 13.53 21.17
N GLY A 229 -5.53 12.76 22.08
CA GLY A 229 -5.76 11.31 22.34
C GLY A 229 -5.41 10.28 21.24
N ASN A 230 -5.04 9.05 21.59
CA ASN A 230 -4.85 7.93 20.61
C ASN A 230 -6.15 7.48 19.90
N THR A 231 -7.17 8.33 19.88
CA THR A 231 -8.51 8.00 19.42
C THR A 231 -8.63 8.36 17.95
N PHE A 232 -8.86 7.35 17.12
CA PHE A 232 -9.15 7.50 15.70
C PHE A 232 -10.64 7.31 15.47
N THR A 233 -11.24 8.16 14.64
CA THR A 233 -12.59 7.93 14.14
C THR A 233 -12.50 6.94 13.00
N PHE A 234 -13.09 5.74 13.14
CA PHE A 234 -13.03 4.74 12.08
C PHE A 234 -14.10 4.94 11.01
N GLN A 235 -15.28 5.44 11.38
CA GLN A 235 -16.41 5.57 10.45
C GLN A 235 -16.19 6.69 9.44
N ARG A 236 -16.83 6.54 8.26
CA ARG A 236 -16.91 7.59 7.23
C ARG A 236 -17.42 8.89 7.85
N SER A 237 -16.78 10.00 7.53
CA SER A 237 -17.26 11.31 7.95
C SER A 237 -18.35 11.83 7.00
N SER A 238 -18.97 12.94 7.37
CA SER A 238 -19.95 13.63 6.51
C SER A 238 -19.34 14.20 5.23
N ILE A 239 -18.02 14.32 5.13
CA ILE A 239 -17.32 14.84 3.94
C ILE A 239 -16.86 13.72 2.99
N HIS A 240 -17.06 12.44 3.34
CA HIS A 240 -16.51 11.29 2.62
C HIS A 240 -16.87 11.32 1.13
N ASP A 241 -18.16 11.50 0.80
CA ASP A 241 -18.64 11.43 -0.58
C ASP A 241 -18.13 12.61 -1.43
N GLU A 242 -18.03 13.80 -0.85
CA GLU A 242 -17.49 14.99 -1.51
C GLU A 242 -15.97 14.86 -1.75
N LEU A 243 -15.24 14.35 -0.75
CA LEU A 243 -13.82 14.06 -0.86
C LEU A 243 -13.55 13.02 -1.95
N HIS A 244 -14.33 11.93 -1.97
CA HIS A 244 -14.23 10.89 -2.99
C HIS A 244 -14.44 11.46 -4.38
N LYS A 245 -15.50 12.25 -4.58
CA LYS A 245 -15.77 12.90 -5.87
C LYS A 245 -14.60 13.78 -6.32
N SER A 246 -14.08 14.60 -5.42
CA SER A 246 -12.97 15.53 -5.73
C SER A 246 -11.67 14.79 -6.07
N LEU A 247 -11.35 13.70 -5.35
CA LEU A 247 -10.20 12.86 -5.66
C LEU A 247 -10.38 12.10 -6.97
N GLN A 248 -11.60 11.68 -7.30
CA GLN A 248 -11.91 11.00 -8.56
C GLN A 248 -11.66 11.94 -9.76
N GLU A 249 -12.11 13.19 -9.66
CA GLU A 249 -11.85 14.21 -10.67
C GLU A 249 -10.34 14.46 -10.83
N ALA A 250 -9.59 14.53 -9.73
CA ALA A 250 -8.13 14.65 -9.78
C ALA A 250 -7.44 13.44 -10.42
N ALA A 251 -7.92 12.22 -10.17
CA ALA A 251 -7.39 10.99 -10.75
C ALA A 251 -7.56 10.96 -12.28
N MET A 252 -8.74 11.37 -12.77
CA MET A 252 -9.03 11.42 -14.21
C MET A 252 -8.09 12.38 -14.95
N LEU A 253 -7.86 13.58 -14.41
CA LEU A 253 -6.96 14.58 -15.01
C LEU A 253 -5.52 14.06 -15.14
N VAL A 254 -5.06 13.29 -14.16
CA VAL A 254 -3.72 12.67 -14.19
C VAL A 254 -3.65 11.59 -15.26
N CYS A 255 -4.68 10.75 -15.39
CA CYS A 255 -4.73 9.71 -16.41
C CYS A 255 -4.73 10.29 -17.83
N GLU A 256 -5.53 11.33 -18.07
CA GLU A 256 -5.61 12.02 -19.37
C GLU A 256 -4.26 12.65 -19.77
N GLN A 257 -3.56 13.29 -18.82
CA GLN A 257 -2.23 13.87 -19.08
C GLN A 257 -1.15 12.82 -19.34
N LYS A 258 -1.22 11.66 -18.69
CA LYS A 258 -0.30 10.55 -18.97
C LYS A 258 -0.54 9.97 -20.37
N GLN A 259 -1.79 9.83 -20.80
CA GLN A 259 -2.13 9.37 -22.16
C GLN A 259 -1.69 10.36 -23.23
N ALA A 260 -1.83 11.68 -22.98
CA ALA A 260 -1.40 12.72 -23.92
C ALA A 260 0.13 12.85 -24.07
N ASN A 261 0.91 12.43 -23.06
CA ASN A 261 2.37 12.56 -23.04
C ASN A 261 3.11 11.25 -23.40
N SER A 262 2.41 10.13 -23.63
CA SER A 262 3.04 8.91 -24.12
C SER A 262 3.38 9.05 -25.61
N PRO A 263 4.62 8.74 -26.04
CA PRO A 263 4.93 8.66 -27.46
C PRO A 263 4.08 7.53 -28.06
N ALA A 264 3.42 7.79 -29.19
CA ALA A 264 2.60 6.81 -29.88
C ALA A 264 3.42 5.56 -30.22
N THR A 265 3.30 4.52 -29.41
CA THR A 265 3.67 3.16 -29.79
C THR A 265 2.40 2.47 -30.26
N ASP A 266 2.43 2.15 -31.54
CA ASP A 266 1.39 1.51 -32.31
C ASP A 266 1.08 0.08 -31.82
N ASN A 267 -0.20 -0.29 -31.93
CA ASN A 267 -0.85 -1.60 -31.76
C ASN A 267 -1.13 -2.18 -30.34
N GLY A 268 -2.43 -2.32 -30.02
CA GLY A 268 -2.95 -3.32 -29.09
C GLY A 268 -4.20 -2.90 -28.29
N ASP A 269 -5.39 -3.15 -28.85
CA ASP A 269 -6.73 -3.14 -28.23
C ASP A 269 -7.20 -1.93 -27.39
N VAL A 270 -7.79 -0.97 -28.10
CA VAL A 270 -8.77 -0.02 -27.54
C VAL A 270 -10.11 -0.74 -27.41
N CYS A 271 -10.46 -1.20 -26.21
CA CYS A 271 -11.84 -1.59 -25.92
C CYS A 271 -12.65 -0.32 -25.64
N SER A 272 -13.39 0.13 -26.66
CA SER A 272 -14.28 1.30 -26.59
C SER A 272 -15.39 1.10 -25.56
N ILE A 273 -15.54 2.08 -24.66
CA ILE A 273 -16.69 2.21 -23.78
C ILE A 273 -17.88 2.66 -24.62
N ASN A 274 -18.74 1.73 -25.01
CA ASN A 274 -20.12 2.00 -25.42
C ASN A 274 -20.93 0.72 -25.19
N GLU A 275 -21.54 0.60 -24.00
CA GLU A 275 -22.84 -0.03 -23.75
C GLU A 275 -23.11 -0.12 -22.24
N LEU A 276 -23.74 0.91 -21.69
CA LEU A 276 -24.42 0.85 -20.39
C LEU A 276 -25.64 1.76 -20.44
N THR A 277 -26.55 1.48 -21.39
CA THR A 277 -27.93 1.97 -21.37
C THR A 277 -28.86 0.92 -21.95
N SER A 278 -29.31 -0.03 -21.13
CA SER A 278 -30.61 -0.70 -21.28
C SER A 278 -30.96 -1.50 -20.02
N LEU A 279 -31.68 -0.87 -19.10
CA LEU A 279 -32.51 -1.58 -18.12
C LEU A 279 -33.79 -2.06 -18.83
N PRO A 280 -34.24 -3.31 -18.65
CA PRO A 280 -35.62 -3.67 -18.95
C PRO A 280 -36.54 -3.37 -17.76
N SER A 281 -37.71 -2.90 -18.12
CA SER A 281 -38.93 -2.61 -17.34
C SER A 281 -39.42 -3.75 -16.46
#